data_AF-A0A9E3LPT2-F1
#
_entry.id   AF-A0A9E3LPT2-F1
#
_cell.length_a   1.000
_cell.length_b   1.000
_cell.length_c   1.000
_cell.angle_alpha   90.00
_cell.angle_beta   90.00
_cell.angle_gamma   90.00
#
_symmetry.space_group_name_H-M   'P 1'
#
loop_
_entity.id
_entity.type
_entity.pdbx_description
1 polymer ?
#
loop_
_entity_poly.entity_id
_entity_poly.type
_entity_poly.pdbx_seq_one_letter_code
_entity_poly.pdbx_strand_id
1 'polypeptide(L)' 'MSPTYKFATGQQVAFVPAATGENVPRGPYVVVRCLPFEGRDCAYRVKHMSDGHERVIAEGRLSQR' A
#
# COMPACT_ATOMS: atom_id res chain seq x y z
N MET A 1 5.79 -21.77 5.03
CA MET A 1 5.13 -20.69 5.79
C MET A 1 4.64 -19.68 4.78
N SER A 2 3.33 -19.44 4.68
CA SER A 2 2.79 -18.36 3.85
C SER A 2 3.23 -17.01 4.44
N PRO A 3 3.58 -16.00 3.63
CA PRO A 3 3.84 -14.67 4.14
C PRO A 3 2.59 -14.13 4.85
N THR A 4 2.75 -13.69 6.10
CA THR A 4 1.67 -13.04 6.85
C THR A 4 1.58 -11.59 6.41
N TYR A 5 0.55 -11.28 5.63
CA TYR A 5 0.25 -9.92 5.20
C TYR A 5 -0.50 -9.16 6.31
N LYS A 6 -0.09 -7.92 6.64
CA LYS A 6 -0.84 -7.05 7.57
C LYS A 6 -2.16 -6.55 6.99
N PHE A 7 -2.26 -6.42 5.66
CA PHE A 7 -3.45 -5.91 4.98
C PHE A 7 -4.02 -6.96 4.04
N ALA A 8 -5.35 -6.97 3.90
CA ALA A 8 -6.06 -7.87 3.00
C ALA A 8 -6.48 -7.15 1.71
N THR A 9 -6.64 -7.90 0.61
CA THR A 9 -7.26 -7.38 -0.62
C THR A 9 -8.67 -6.84 -0.32
N GLY A 10 -8.99 -5.67 -0.87
CA GLY A 10 -10.22 -4.92 -0.61
C GLY A 10 -10.15 -3.96 0.59
N GLN A 11 -9.11 -4.07 1.42
CA GLN A 11 -8.97 -3.20 2.59
C GLN A 11 -8.59 -1.77 2.19
N GLN A 12 -9.23 -0.79 2.83
CA GLN A 12 -8.86 0.61 2.69
C GLN A 12 -7.67 0.94 3.58
N VAL A 13 -6.65 1.56 3.00
CA VAL A 13 -5.40 1.95 3.64
C VAL A 13 -5.05 3.40 3.29
N ALA A 14 -4.20 4.01 4.10
CA ALA A 14 -3.62 5.32 3.80
C ALA A 14 -2.13 5.19 3.47
N PHE A 15 -1.67 5.98 2.52
CA PHE A 15 -0.24 6.11 2.25
C PHE A 15 0.42 7.06 3.26
N VAL A 16 1.53 6.61 3.85
CA VAL A 16 2.35 7.38 4.78
C VAL A 16 3.64 7.80 4.06
N PRO A 17 3.79 9.06 3.62
CA PRO A 17 5.01 9.55 2.97
C PRO A 17 6.21 9.61 3.93
N ALA A 18 7.43 9.41 3.43
CA ALA A 18 8.66 9.32 4.27
C ALA A 18 9.30 10.69 4.42
N ALA A 19 9.16 11.51 3.39
CA ALA A 19 9.74 12.82 3.31
C ALA A 19 8.74 13.80 2.69
N THR A 20 8.89 15.07 3.04
CA THR A 20 8.22 16.18 2.37
C THR A 20 8.73 16.27 0.94
N GLY A 21 7.91 15.86 -0.04
CA GLY A 21 8.24 15.97 -1.47
C GLY A 21 7.88 14.74 -2.32
N GLU A 22 7.44 13.63 -1.72
CA GLU A 22 6.94 12.51 -2.51
C GLU A 22 5.67 12.90 -3.27
N ASN A 23 5.72 12.82 -4.60
CA ASN A 23 4.60 13.09 -5.50
C ASN A 23 3.63 11.90 -5.56
N VAL A 24 3.25 11.39 -4.39
CA VAL A 24 2.22 10.36 -4.26
C VAL A 24 0.96 11.05 -3.75
N PRO A 25 -0.16 10.99 -4.48
CA PRO A 25 -1.41 11.59 -4.05
C PRO A 25 -1.77 11.15 -2.63
N ARG A 26 -2.06 12.11 -1.76
CA ARG A 26 -2.62 11.79 -0.45
C ARG A 26 -4.09 11.43 -0.64
N GLY A 27 -4.56 10.48 0.15
CA GLY A 27 -5.95 10.07 0.10
C GLY A 27 -6.12 8.59 0.39
N PRO A 28 -7.36 8.10 0.33
CA PRO A 28 -7.67 6.71 0.56
C PRO A 28 -7.23 5.85 -0.62
N TYR A 29 -6.60 4.74 -0.29
CA TYR A 29 -6.21 3.69 -1.20
C TYR A 29 -6.94 2.39 -0.84
N VAL A 30 -7.17 1.52 -1.81
CA VAL A 30 -7.67 0.15 -1.61
C VAL A 30 -6.59 -0.84 -2.02
N VAL A 31 -6.35 -1.84 -1.19
CA VAL A 31 -5.45 -2.96 -1.52
C VAL A 31 -6.08 -3.79 -2.64
N VAL A 32 -5.42 -3.85 -3.79
CA VAL A 32 -5.84 -4.66 -4.95
C VAL A 32 -5.18 -6.03 -4.93
N ARG A 33 -3.92 -6.09 -4.48
CA ARG A 33 -3.15 -7.34 -4.46
C ARG A 33 -2.02 -7.29 -3.45
N CYS A 34 -1.90 -8.35 -2.64
CA CYS A 34 -0.71 -8.61 -1.84
C CYS A 34 0.38 -9.18 -2.75
N LEU A 35 1.56 -8.58 -2.72
CA LEU A 35 2.71 -9.03 -3.49
C LEU A 35 3.68 -9.75 -2.55
N PRO A 36 4.17 -10.95 -2.97
CA PRO A 36 5.25 -11.61 -2.26
C PRO A 36 6.52 -10.75 -2.33
N PHE A 37 7.43 -11.09 -1.44
CA PHE A 37 8.41 -10.23 -0.84
C PHE A 37 9.76 -10.18 -1.57
N GLU A 38 10.19 -8.97 -1.91
CA GLU A 38 11.56 -8.47 -2.17
C GLU A 38 12.47 -8.22 -0.94
N GLY A 39 12.65 -9.12 0.04
CA GLY A 39 13.76 -9.00 1.02
C GLY A 39 13.48 -8.79 2.52
N ARG A 40 12.82 -7.72 3.02
CA ARG A 40 12.43 -7.56 4.46
C ARG A 40 11.01 -7.07 4.73
N ASP A 41 10.29 -6.59 3.71
CA ASP A 41 8.91 -6.11 3.83
C ASP A 41 8.02 -6.65 2.70
N CYS A 42 6.75 -6.95 3.02
CA CYS A 42 5.75 -7.26 2.00
C CYS A 42 5.40 -5.98 1.23
N ALA A 43 4.98 -6.13 -0.03
CA ALA A 43 4.47 -5.01 -0.82
C ALA A 43 3.01 -5.23 -1.18
N TYR A 44 2.31 -4.14 -1.43
CA TYR A 44 0.90 -4.15 -1.78
C TYR A 44 0.72 -3.33 -3.04
N ARG A 45 0.04 -3.90 -4.02
CA ARG A 45 -0.55 -3.11 -5.08
C ARG A 45 -1.82 -2.49 -4.53
N VAL A 46 -1.86 -1.17 -4.50
CA VAL A 46 -2.98 -0.38 -4.02
C VAL A 46 -3.52 0.51 -5.13
N LYS A 47 -4.81 0.76 -5.14
CA LYS A 47 -5.48 1.68 -6.07
C LYS A 47 -5.96 2.90 -5.30
N HIS A 48 -5.58 4.09 -5.75
CA HIS A 48 -6.09 5.31 -5.15
C HIS A 48 -7.56 5.49 -5.54
N MET A 49 -8.43 5.82 -4.58
CA MET A 49 -9.86 5.89 -4.84
C MET A 49 -10.26 7.12 -5.67
N SER A 50 -9.48 8.20 -5.63
CA SER A 50 -9.83 9.44 -6.33
C SER A 50 -9.30 9.50 -7.77
N ASP A 51 -8.08 9.04 -8.02
CA ASP A 51 -7.46 9.08 -9.36
C ASP A 51 -7.54 7.72 -10.10
N GLY A 52 -7.88 6.64 -9.39
CA GLY A 52 -7.98 5.30 -9.94
C GLY A 52 -6.64 4.64 -10.31
N HIS A 53 -5.51 5.30 -10.08
CA HIS A 53 -4.19 4.79 -10.43
C HIS A 53 -3.70 3.78 -9.40
N GLU A 54 -3.15 2.68 -9.92
CA GLU A 54 -2.53 1.62 -9.13
C GLU A 54 -1.06 1.93 -8.86
N ARG A 55 -0.61 1.62 -7.64
CA ARG A 55 0.76 1.85 -7.17
C ARG A 55 1.20 0.67 -6.31
N VAL A 56 2.48 0.35 -6.35
CA VAL A 56 3.06 -0.68 -5.46
C VAL A 56 3.74 0.02 -4.29
N ILE A 57 3.29 -0.29 -3.08
CA ILE A 57 3.72 0.37 -1.85
C ILE A 57 4.14 -0.68 -0.83
N ALA A 58 5.28 -0.47 -0.18
CA ALA A 58 5.77 -1.35 0.88
C ALA A 58 4.86 -1.29 2.12
N GLU A 59 4.73 -2.40 2.84
CA GLU A 59 3.88 -2.53 4.03
C GLU A 59 4.11 -1.43 5.05
N GLY A 60 5.38 -1.12 5.36
CA GLY A 60 5.74 -0.09 6.34
C GLY A 60 5.37 1.34 5.94
N ARG A 61 4.90 1.54 4.72
CA ARG A 61 4.47 2.84 4.16
C ARG A 61 2.94 2.94 4.07
N LEU A 62 2.24 1.92 4.55
CA LEU A 62 0.79 1.88 4.65
C LEU A 62 0.37 1.88 6.11
N SER A 63 -0.72 2.59 6.40
CA SER A 63 -1.38 2.51 7.69
C SER A 63 -2.83 2.09 7.53
N GLN A 64 -3.35 1.37 8.54
CA GLN A 64 -4.80 1.24 8.70
C GLN A 64 -5.35 2.64 9.00
N ARG A 65 -6.53 2.94 8.46
CA ARG A 65 -7.27 4.16 8.77
C ARG A 65 -8.14 3.93 10.00
#